data_AF-A0A7C5TSI5-F1
#
_entry.id   AF-A0A7C5TSI5-F1
#
_cell.length_a   1.000
_cell.length_b   1.000
_cell.length_c   1.000
_cell.angle_alpha   90.00
_cell.angle_beta   90.00
_cell.angle_gamma   90.00
#
_symmetry.space_group_name_H-M   'P 1'
#
loop_
_entity.id
_entity.type
_entity.pdbx_description
1 polymer ?
#
loop_
_entity_poly.entity_id
_entity_poly.type
_entity_poly.pdbx_seq_one_letter_code
_entity_poly.pdbx_strand_id
1 'polypeptide(L)'
;IGKHYAMFEAIHGSAPRMVGEGRDIYADPSSMLRATVMLLRHIGYFEKAGKLENALDKIQGEKKVVMTGRDTGATTKEMAEEIKRQVGG
;
A
#
# COMPACT_ATOMS: atom_id res chain seq x y z
N ILE A 1 -11.08 -9.70 -13.03
CA ILE A 1 -10.40 -9.89 -14.34
C ILE A 1 -11.47 -10.22 -15.37
N GLY A 2 -11.55 -9.47 -16.47
CA GLY A 2 -12.50 -9.70 -17.56
C GLY A 2 -11.82 -10.21 -18.83
N LYS A 3 -12.62 -10.42 -19.88
CA LYS A 3 -12.14 -10.94 -21.18
C LYS A 3 -11.24 -9.95 -21.95
N HIS A 4 -11.45 -8.66 -21.75
CA HIS A 4 -10.74 -7.58 -22.47
C HIS A 4 -10.06 -6.57 -21.53
N TYR A 5 -10.53 -6.45 -20.30
CA TYR A 5 -10.05 -5.47 -19.33
C TYR A 5 -9.93 -6.09 -17.94
N ALA A 6 -9.01 -5.55 -17.14
CA ALA A 6 -8.85 -5.89 -15.73
C ALA A 6 -8.71 -4.61 -14.90
N MET A 7 -9.31 -4.64 -13.71
CA MET A 7 -9.20 -3.60 -12.69
C MET A 7 -8.70 -4.26 -11.41
N PHE A 8 -7.80 -3.57 -10.72
CA PHE A 8 -7.24 -3.98 -9.44
C PHE A 8 -7.42 -2.81 -8.48
N GLU A 9 -8.06 -3.07 -7.36
CA GLU A 9 -8.48 -2.05 -6.41
C GLU A 9 -8.12 -2.46 -4.98
N ALA A 10 -7.98 -1.48 -4.09
CA ALA A 10 -7.94 -1.78 -2.68
C ALA A 10 -9.28 -2.36 -2.21
N ILE A 11 -9.22 -3.20 -1.19
CA ILE A 11 -10.41 -3.83 -0.60
C ILE A 11 -11.15 -2.90 0.37
N HIS A 12 -10.53 -1.80 0.79
CA HIS A 12 -11.13 -0.85 1.71
C HIS A 12 -12.05 0.13 0.99
N GLY A 13 -13.05 0.67 1.70
CA GLY A 13 -13.92 1.73 1.20
C GLY A 13 -13.28 3.13 1.28
N SER A 14 -14.08 4.16 1.07
CA SER A 14 -13.66 5.57 1.07
C SER A 14 -13.38 6.18 2.46
N ALA A 15 -13.70 5.46 3.53
CA ALA A 15 -13.48 5.87 4.93
C ALA A 15 -13.87 7.34 5.23
N PRO A 16 -15.09 7.81 4.89
CA PRO A 16 -15.46 9.23 4.97
C PRO A 16 -15.38 9.79 6.40
N ARG A 17 -15.63 8.95 7.40
CA ARG A 17 -15.47 9.31 8.82
C ARG A 17 -14.02 9.66 9.17
N MET A 18 -13.05 8.93 8.63
CA MET A 18 -11.63 9.17 8.87
C MET A 18 -11.23 10.55 8.33
N VAL A 19 -11.72 10.89 7.13
CA VAL A 19 -11.52 12.21 6.52
C VAL A 19 -12.19 13.30 7.34
N GLY A 20 -13.45 13.11 7.74
CA GLY A 20 -14.18 14.09 8.55
C GLY A 20 -13.57 14.36 9.93
N GLU A 21 -12.86 13.37 10.49
CA GLU A 21 -12.13 13.49 11.75
C GLU A 21 -10.66 13.97 11.57
N GLY A 22 -10.23 14.29 10.33
CA GLY A 22 -8.84 14.71 10.04
C GLY A 22 -7.80 13.60 10.24
N ARG A 23 -8.22 12.34 10.16
CA ARG A 23 -7.39 11.14 10.38
C ARG A 23 -6.94 10.49 9.08
N ASP A 24 -7.28 11.04 7.92
CA ASP A 24 -6.92 10.52 6.60
C ASP A 24 -5.40 10.37 6.41
N ILE A 25 -4.61 11.21 7.10
CA ILE A 25 -3.15 11.09 7.15
C ILE A 25 -2.64 9.80 7.81
N TYR A 26 -3.50 9.05 8.50
CA TYR A 26 -3.20 7.75 9.12
C TYR A 26 -3.77 6.57 8.32
N ALA A 27 -4.28 6.79 7.12
CA ALA A 27 -4.77 5.72 6.26
C ALA A 27 -3.62 4.82 5.80
N ASP A 28 -3.82 3.50 5.85
CA ASP A 28 -2.81 2.53 5.45
C ASP A 28 -2.79 2.37 3.91
N PRO A 29 -1.68 2.73 3.22
CA PRO A 29 -1.59 2.64 1.76
C PRO A 29 -1.39 1.20 1.24
N SER A 30 -1.18 0.22 2.12
CA SER A 30 -0.73 -1.13 1.75
C SER A 30 -1.69 -1.85 0.80
N SER A 31 -3.01 -1.72 0.99
CA SER A 31 -3.97 -2.40 0.11
C SER A 31 -3.94 -1.88 -1.32
N MET A 32 -3.82 -0.55 -1.50
CA MET A 32 -3.67 0.06 -2.82
C MET A 32 -2.38 -0.36 -3.51
N LEU A 33 -1.28 -0.47 -2.75
CA LEU A 33 0.01 -0.90 -3.29
C LEU A 33 0.02 -2.40 -3.63
N ARG A 34 -0.65 -3.26 -2.85
CA ARG A 34 -0.86 -4.67 -3.21
C ARG A 34 -1.71 -4.82 -4.48
N ALA A 35 -2.74 -4.00 -4.66
CA ALA A 35 -3.47 -3.94 -5.92
C ALA A 35 -2.57 -3.50 -7.09
N THR A 36 -1.65 -2.55 -6.85
CA THR A 36 -0.64 -2.13 -7.83
C THR A 36 0.32 -3.28 -8.18
N VAL A 37 0.75 -4.09 -7.20
CA VAL A 37 1.53 -5.32 -7.46
C VAL A 37 0.77 -6.25 -8.39
N MET A 38 -0.51 -6.52 -8.11
CA MET A 38 -1.34 -7.39 -8.96
C MET A 38 -1.45 -6.84 -10.39
N LEU A 39 -1.66 -5.53 -10.54
CA LEU A 39 -1.66 -4.87 -11.84
C LEU A 39 -0.33 -5.06 -12.57
N LEU A 40 0.80 -4.72 -11.94
CA LEU A 40 2.13 -4.83 -12.56
C LEU A 40 2.41 -6.26 -13.03
N ARG A 41 2.05 -7.27 -12.24
CA ARG A 41 2.14 -8.68 -12.66
C ARG A 41 1.24 -8.98 -13.85
N HIS A 42 0.01 -8.47 -13.85
CA HIS A 42 -0.94 -8.68 -14.94
C HIS A 42 -0.47 -8.07 -16.27
N ILE A 43 0.21 -6.93 -16.23
CA ILE A 43 0.74 -6.25 -17.43
C ILE A 43 2.21 -6.63 -17.75
N GLY A 44 2.76 -7.68 -17.13
CA GLY A 44 4.06 -8.27 -17.48
C GLY A 44 5.29 -7.64 -16.82
N TYR A 45 5.13 -6.69 -15.90
CA TYR A 45 6.23 -6.04 -15.17
C TYR A 45 6.61 -6.81 -13.90
N PHE A 46 6.97 -8.09 -14.05
CA PHE A 46 7.21 -9.00 -12.92
C PHE A 46 8.34 -8.54 -11.98
N GLU A 47 9.45 -8.02 -12.52
CA GLU A 47 10.57 -7.54 -11.69
C GLU A 47 10.16 -6.34 -10.82
N LYS A 48 9.45 -5.38 -11.41
CA LYS A 48 8.96 -4.19 -10.67
C LYS A 48 7.93 -4.61 -9.62
N ALA A 49 7.04 -5.54 -9.97
CA ALA A 49 6.08 -6.09 -9.03
C ALA A 49 6.77 -6.79 -7.85
N GLY A 50 7.76 -7.65 -8.13
CA GLY A 50 8.50 -8.37 -7.10
C GLY A 50 9.27 -7.44 -6.15
N LYS A 51 9.88 -6.36 -6.66
CA LYS A 51 10.52 -5.35 -5.81
C LYS A 51 9.52 -4.70 -4.83
N LEU A 52 8.36 -4.29 -5.32
CA LEU A 52 7.33 -3.68 -4.48
C LEU A 52 6.72 -4.69 -3.49
N GLU A 53 6.44 -5.91 -3.93
CA GLU A 53 5.91 -7.00 -3.11
C GLU A 53 6.85 -7.35 -1.95
N ASN A 54 8.13 -7.57 -2.25
CA ASN A 54 9.15 -7.86 -1.25
C ASN A 54 9.33 -6.71 -0.25
N ALA A 55 9.27 -5.45 -0.71
CA ALA A 55 9.36 -4.30 0.18
C ALA A 55 8.19 -4.25 1.17
N LEU A 56 6.96 -4.47 0.70
CA LEU A 56 5.77 -4.51 1.55
C LEU A 56 5.84 -5.64 2.58
N ASP A 57 6.25 -6.84 2.16
CA ASP A 57 6.34 -8.00 3.06
C ASP A 57 7.45 -7.83 4.11
N LYS A 58 8.59 -7.23 3.73
CA LYS A 58 9.68 -6.91 4.66
C LYS A 58 9.23 -5.91 5.72
N ILE A 59 8.53 -4.84 5.35
CA ILE A 59 8.02 -3.84 6.30
C ILE A 59 7.04 -4.49 7.27
N GLN A 60 6.14 -5.35 6.76
CA GLN A 60 5.18 -6.08 7.59
C GLN A 60 5.88 -7.01 8.60
N GLY A 61 7.00 -7.64 8.21
CA GLY A 61 7.80 -8.49 9.09
C GLY A 61 8.62 -7.72 10.13
N GLU A 62 9.23 -6.59 9.76
CA GLU A 62 10.10 -5.80 10.64
C GLU A 62 9.34 -5.02 11.72
N LYS A 63 8.06 -4.68 11.49
CA LYS A 63 7.21 -3.90 12.40
C LYS A 63 7.83 -2.58 12.89
N LYS A 64 8.70 -1.96 12.09
CA LYS A 64 9.34 -0.66 12.41
C LYS A 64 8.41 0.54 12.16
N VAL A 65 7.57 0.44 11.14
CA VAL A 65 6.54 1.43 10.79
C VAL A 65 5.20 0.72 10.83
N VAL A 66 4.32 1.11 11.76
CA VAL A 66 3.06 0.42 12.01
C VAL A 66 1.90 1.39 11.86
N MET A 67 0.99 1.07 10.94
CA MET A 67 -0.24 1.83 10.74
C MET A 67 -1.30 1.37 11.77
N THR A 68 -1.91 2.31 12.48
CA THR A 68 -3.01 2.03 13.43
C THR A 68 -4.32 2.72 13.04
N GLY A 69 -4.28 3.56 12.01
CA GLY A 69 -5.39 4.46 11.66
C GLY A 69 -5.62 5.59 12.66
N ARG A 70 -4.67 5.82 13.57
CA ARG A 70 -4.71 6.85 14.62
C ARG A 70 -3.33 7.47 14.79
N ASP A 71 -3.28 8.54 15.56
CA ASP A 71 -2.08 9.25 16.01
C ASP A 71 -1.09 8.41 16.83
N THR A 72 -1.52 7.24 17.31
CA THR A 72 -0.64 6.25 17.95
C THR A 72 0.17 5.40 16.98
N GLY A 73 -0.04 5.58 15.66
CA GLY A 73 0.67 4.87 14.60
C GLY A 73 1.37 5.82 13.64
N ALA A 74 2.00 5.24 12.62
CA ALA A 74 2.62 5.98 11.54
C ALA A 74 1.58 6.66 10.65
N THR A 75 2.00 7.72 9.99
CA THR A 75 1.27 8.38 8.92
C THR A 75 1.45 7.65 7.59
N THR A 76 0.51 7.86 6.67
CA THR A 76 0.59 7.39 5.28
C THR A 76 1.90 7.82 4.61
N LYS A 77 2.36 9.05 4.91
CA LYS A 77 3.61 9.58 4.36
C LYS A 77 4.83 8.84 4.88
N GLU A 78 4.91 8.58 6.19
CA GLU A 78 6.01 7.82 6.78
C GLU A 78 6.07 6.40 6.22
N MET A 79 4.92 5.74 6.09
CA MET A 79 4.82 4.43 5.45
C MET A 79 5.26 4.46 3.99
N ALA A 80 4.85 5.49 3.22
CA ALA A 80 5.26 5.63 1.83
C ALA A 80 6.77 5.85 1.66
N GLU A 81 7.40 6.66 2.51
CA GLU A 81 8.85 6.87 2.49
C GLU A 81 9.61 5.59 2.87
N GLU A 82 9.12 4.83 3.85
CA GLU A 82 9.72 3.54 4.21
C GLU A 82 9.61 2.53 3.07
N ILE A 83 8.46 2.45 2.40
CA ILE A 83 8.28 1.60 1.20
C ILE A 83 9.25 2.03 0.10
N LYS A 84 9.34 3.33 -0.19
CA LYS A 84 10.26 3.85 -1.20
C LYS A 84 11.71 3.49 -0.89
N ARG A 85 12.13 3.60 0.37
CA ARG A 85 13.47 3.22 0.84
C ARG A 85 13.75 1.74 0.58
N GLN A 86 12.79 0.87 0.85
CA GLN A 86 12.94 -0.58 0.68
C GLN A 86 12.88 -1.01 -0.80
N VAL A 87 12.14 -0.30 -1.65
CA VAL A 87 12.06 -0.57 -3.10
C VAL A 87 13.31 -0.11 -3.85
N GLY A 88 13.91 1.01 -3.44
CA GLY A 88 15.10 1.59 -4.06
C GLY A 88 16.43 1.05 -3.54
N GLY A 89 16.41 0.30 -2.43
CA GLY A 89 17.58 -0.36 -1.84
C GLY A 89 17.85 -1.75 -2.39
#